data_AF-A0A534SCZ0-F1
#
_entry.id   AF-A0A534SCZ0-F1
#
_cell.length_a   1.000
_cell.length_b   1.000
_cell.length_c   1.000
_cell.angle_alpha   90.00
_cell.angle_beta   90.00
_cell.angle_gamma   90.00
#
_symmetry.space_group_name_H-M   'P 1'
#
loop_
_entity.id
_entity.type
_entity.pdbx_description
1 polymer ?
#
loop_
_entity_poly.entity_id
_entity_poly.type
_entity_poly.pdbx_seq_one_letter_code
_entity_poly.pdbx_strand_id
1 'polypeptide(L)'
;MSNSFKVVTKLVVVVSCWLLTASALAQEKLDKIYVGVAGLSGALAHAFIPKDSGLYEKYGLDVELIFFQGGTQAIQATLAGGVQMVVTTGPEIITARVAGGDITMIAGYMNTLPYSIVAAK
;
A
#
# COMPACT_ATOMS: atom_id res chain seq x y z
N MET A 1 20.31 -3.80 -58.18
CA MET A 1 20.76 -3.59 -56.78
C MET A 1 19.91 -2.59 -55.95
N SER A 2 18.92 -1.89 -56.51
CA SER A 2 18.17 -0.81 -55.82
C SER A 2 17.06 -1.27 -54.85
N ASN A 3 16.40 -2.42 -55.11
CA ASN A 3 15.26 -2.86 -54.29
C ASN A 3 15.65 -3.50 -52.95
N SER A 4 16.79 -4.18 -52.87
CA SER A 4 17.23 -4.87 -51.64
C SER A 4 17.55 -3.89 -50.51
N PHE A 5 18.11 -2.71 -50.84
CA PHE A 5 18.43 -1.68 -49.84
C PHE A 5 17.17 -1.03 -49.24
N LYS A 6 16.14 -0.77 -50.06
CA LYS A 6 14.85 -0.21 -49.61
C LYS A 6 14.09 -1.18 -48.69
N VAL A 7 14.22 -2.49 -48.90
CA VAL A 7 13.58 -3.52 -48.06
C VAL A 7 14.24 -3.59 -46.69
N VAL A 8 15.58 -3.52 -46.62
CA VAL A 8 16.32 -3.53 -45.34
C VAL A 8 15.99 -2.29 -44.51
N THR A 9 15.95 -1.10 -45.12
CA THR A 9 15.58 0.13 -44.40
C THR A 9 14.15 0.07 -43.84
N LYS A 10 13.19 -0.48 -44.60
CA LYS A 10 11.81 -0.67 -44.10
C LYS A 10 11.74 -1.66 -42.93
N LEU A 11 12.50 -2.75 -43.00
CA LEU A 11 12.59 -3.74 -41.91
C LEU A 11 13.18 -3.13 -40.64
N VAL A 12 14.24 -2.34 -40.74
CA VAL A 12 14.87 -1.67 -39.59
C VAL A 12 13.90 -0.67 -38.94
N VAL A 13 13.15 0.10 -39.73
CA VAL A 13 12.15 1.04 -39.21
C VAL A 13 11.01 0.30 -38.50
N VAL A 14 10.52 -0.81 -39.06
CA VAL A 14 9.44 -1.60 -38.44
C VAL A 14 9.89 -2.22 -37.12
N VAL A 15 11.11 -2.78 -37.07
CA VAL A 15 11.68 -3.36 -35.84
C VAL A 15 11.91 -2.28 -34.78
N SER A 16 12.41 -1.10 -35.17
CA SER A 16 12.59 0.02 -34.25
C SER A 16 11.26 0.54 -33.69
N CYS A 17 10.21 0.62 -34.52
CA CYS A 17 8.87 1.02 -34.09
C CYS A 17 8.22 -0.01 -33.14
N TRP A 18 8.49 -1.31 -33.36
CA TRP A 18 8.05 -2.39 -32.48
C TRP A 18 8.75 -2.36 -31.12
N LEU A 19 10.05 -2.07 -31.09
CA LEU A 19 10.81 -1.94 -29.84
C LEU A 19 10.35 -0.74 -29.01
N LEU A 20 10.04 0.39 -29.66
CA LEU A 20 9.54 1.59 -29.00
C LEU A 20 8.13 1.40 -28.41
N THR A 21 7.26 0.64 -29.07
CA THR A 21 5.92 0.32 -28.56
C THR A 21 5.97 -0.72 -27.43
N ALA A 22 6.91 -1.67 -27.46
CA ALA A 22 7.10 -2.63 -26.37
C ALA A 22 7.51 -1.93 -25.05
N SER A 23 8.40 -0.93 -25.12
CA SER A 23 8.80 -0.14 -23.94
C SER A 23 7.66 0.72 -23.38
N ALA A 24 6.73 1.18 -24.22
CA ALA A 24 5.57 1.98 -23.79
C ALA A 24 4.48 1.15 -23.09
N LEU A 25 4.43 -0.16 -23.31
CA LEU A 25 3.48 -1.08 -22.66
C LEU A 25 4.04 -1.77 -21.42
N ALA A 26 5.32 -1.57 -21.10
CA ALA A 26 5.90 -1.96 -19.83
C ALA A 26 5.43 -0.99 -18.72
N GLN A 27 4.13 -1.04 -18.41
CA GLN A 27 3.59 -0.39 -17.21
C GLN A 27 4.30 -1.01 -16.01
N GLU A 28 4.99 -0.18 -15.22
CA GLU A 28 5.68 -0.63 -14.01
C GLU A 28 4.64 -1.29 -13.09
N LYS A 29 4.79 -2.60 -12.87
CA LYS A 29 3.88 -3.31 -11.96
C LYS A 29 4.22 -2.85 -10.56
N LEU A 30 3.32 -2.10 -9.95
CA LEU A 30 3.46 -1.63 -8.59
C LEU A 30 3.61 -2.84 -7.66
N ASP A 31 4.59 -2.78 -6.76
CA ASP A 31 4.72 -3.77 -5.71
C ASP A 31 3.54 -3.65 -4.74
N LYS A 32 3.01 -4.81 -4.36
CA LYS A 32 1.88 -4.88 -3.45
C LYS A 32 2.33 -4.54 -2.02
N ILE A 33 1.60 -3.60 -1.40
CA ILE A 33 1.83 -3.12 -0.05
C ILE A 33 0.68 -3.63 0.84
N TYR A 34 1.01 -4.50 1.77
CA TYR A 34 0.10 -5.00 2.79
C TYR A 34 0.06 -4.04 3.97
N VAL A 35 -1.13 -3.52 4.27
CA VAL A 35 -1.37 -2.61 5.39
C VAL A 35 -2.32 -3.27 6.37
N GLY A 36 -1.84 -3.53 7.58
CA GLY A 36 -2.66 -4.02 8.67
C GLY A 36 -3.59 -2.93 9.20
N VAL A 37 -4.85 -3.27 9.46
CA VAL A 37 -5.83 -2.35 10.05
C VAL A 37 -6.40 -3.00 11.31
N ALA A 38 -6.29 -2.30 12.45
CA ALA A 38 -6.70 -2.78 13.76
C ALA A 38 -8.22 -2.67 13.99
N GLY A 39 -8.99 -3.39 13.18
CA GLY A 39 -10.44 -3.49 13.26
C GLY A 39 -11.18 -2.68 12.21
N LEU A 40 -12.51 -2.63 12.34
CA LEU A 40 -13.41 -1.91 11.45
C LEU A 40 -14.20 -0.90 12.26
N SER A 41 -13.88 0.39 12.09
CA SER A 41 -14.61 1.47 12.72
C SER A 41 -14.52 2.75 11.87
N GLY A 42 -15.44 3.70 12.10
CA GLY A 42 -15.40 5.00 11.43
C GLY A 42 -14.10 5.78 11.71
N ALA A 43 -13.45 5.55 12.86
CA ALA A 43 -12.15 6.15 13.17
C ALA A 43 -11.03 5.71 12.21
N LEU A 44 -11.18 4.53 11.60
CA LEU A 44 -10.21 3.90 10.69
C LEU A 44 -10.58 4.13 9.21
N ALA A 45 -11.57 4.99 8.92
CA ALA A 45 -12.05 5.25 7.57
C ALA A 45 -10.98 5.77 6.60
N HIS A 46 -9.96 6.42 7.12
CA HIS A 46 -8.82 6.89 6.36
C HIS A 46 -7.97 5.76 5.76
N ALA A 47 -8.13 4.50 6.17
CA ALA A 47 -7.48 3.34 5.55
C ALA A 47 -8.31 2.76 4.40
N PHE A 48 -9.63 2.61 4.57
CA PHE A 48 -10.48 1.93 3.59
C PHE A 48 -11.14 2.85 2.55
N ILE A 49 -11.47 4.10 2.89
CA ILE A 49 -12.02 5.05 1.90
C ILE A 49 -11.06 5.26 0.72
N PRO A 50 -9.72 5.43 0.92
CA PRO A 50 -8.82 5.55 -0.20
C PRO A 50 -8.75 4.31 -1.08
N LYS A 51 -8.98 3.11 -0.50
CA LYS A 51 -9.07 1.87 -1.29
C LYS A 51 -10.33 1.86 -2.15
N ASP A 52 -11.49 2.13 -1.53
CA ASP A 52 -12.78 2.09 -2.21
C ASP A 52 -12.91 3.16 -3.32
N SER A 53 -12.25 4.31 -3.13
CA SER A 53 -12.26 5.41 -4.09
C SER A 53 -11.14 5.35 -5.13
N GLY A 54 -10.27 4.33 -5.10
CA GLY A 54 -9.15 4.19 -6.04
C GLY A 54 -8.04 5.23 -5.84
N LEU A 55 -7.96 5.86 -4.67
CA LEU A 55 -6.96 6.88 -4.35
C LEU A 55 -5.55 6.28 -4.27
N TYR A 56 -5.40 5.05 -3.76
CA TYR A 56 -4.09 4.38 -3.72
C TYR A 56 -3.53 4.19 -5.14
N GLU A 57 -4.34 3.65 -6.03
CA GLU A 57 -3.99 3.38 -7.42
C GLU A 57 -3.72 4.69 -8.17
N LYS A 58 -4.52 5.75 -7.91
CA LYS A 58 -4.30 7.09 -8.45
C LYS A 58 -2.92 7.66 -8.08
N TYR A 59 -2.39 7.33 -6.91
CA TYR A 59 -1.07 7.75 -6.47
C TYR A 59 0.03 6.70 -6.70
N GLY A 60 -0.24 5.67 -7.52
CA GLY A 60 0.76 4.67 -7.87
C GLY A 60 1.08 3.71 -6.72
N LEU A 61 0.11 3.38 -5.87
CA LEU A 61 0.25 2.40 -4.80
C LEU A 61 -0.72 1.22 -5.01
N ASP A 62 -0.19 -0.02 -5.01
CA ASP A 62 -1.03 -1.24 -4.94
C ASP A 62 -1.19 -1.67 -3.49
N VAL A 63 -2.19 -1.10 -2.80
CA VAL A 63 -2.42 -1.37 -1.37
C VAL A 63 -3.44 -2.49 -1.18
N GLU A 64 -3.10 -3.46 -0.33
CA GLU A 64 -4.01 -4.48 0.18
C GLU A 64 -4.19 -4.30 1.70
N LEU A 65 -5.44 -4.13 2.13
CA LEU A 65 -5.77 -3.95 3.54
C LEU A 65 -6.02 -5.31 4.20
N ILE A 66 -5.31 -5.59 5.28
CA ILE A 66 -5.45 -6.79 6.09
C ILE A 66 -6.07 -6.42 7.43
N PHE A 67 -7.30 -6.88 7.68
CA PHE A 67 -8.02 -6.55 8.90
C PHE A 67 -7.68 -7.51 10.03
N PHE A 68 -7.35 -6.96 11.19
CA PHE A 68 -7.08 -7.68 12.43
C PHE A 68 -8.16 -7.37 13.47
N GLN A 69 -8.34 -8.27 14.43
CA GLN A 69 -9.34 -8.07 15.50
C GLN A 69 -8.92 -6.99 16.52
N GLY A 70 -7.64 -6.60 16.54
CA GLY A 70 -7.14 -5.55 17.42
C GLY A 70 -5.68 -5.19 17.11
N GLY A 71 -5.19 -4.09 17.70
CA GLY A 71 -3.89 -3.53 17.36
C GLY A 71 -2.71 -4.40 17.80
N THR A 72 -2.83 -5.15 18.89
CA THR A 72 -1.79 -6.10 19.30
C THR A 72 -1.49 -7.11 18.20
N GLN A 73 -2.51 -7.74 17.60
CA GLN A 73 -2.31 -8.72 16.53
C GLN A 73 -1.71 -8.06 15.28
N ALA A 74 -2.20 -6.87 14.91
CA ALA A 74 -1.72 -6.13 13.75
C ALA A 74 -0.24 -5.69 13.89
N ILE A 75 0.14 -5.23 15.10
CA ILE A 75 1.53 -4.87 15.42
C ILE A 75 2.43 -6.10 15.34
N GLN A 76 2.01 -7.23 15.91
CA GLN A 76 2.81 -8.47 15.84
C GLN A 76 3.01 -8.94 14.39
N ALA A 77 1.97 -8.84 13.55
CA ALA A 77 2.09 -9.14 12.12
C ALA A 77 3.07 -8.18 11.40
N THR A 78 3.12 -6.91 11.82
CA THR A 78 4.05 -5.91 11.28
C THR A 78 5.49 -6.24 11.68
N LEU A 79 5.72 -6.53 12.96
CA LEU A 79 7.04 -6.90 13.49
C LEU A 79 7.57 -8.20 12.88
N ALA A 80 6.68 -9.14 12.52
CA ALA A 80 7.03 -10.37 11.82
C ALA A 80 7.26 -10.18 10.31
N GLY A 81 7.03 -8.97 9.76
CA GLY A 81 7.16 -8.67 8.33
C GLY A 81 6.00 -9.16 7.46
N GLY A 82 4.90 -9.62 8.06
CA GLY A 82 3.71 -10.07 7.32
C GLY A 82 2.89 -8.94 6.71
N VAL A 83 2.97 -7.75 7.31
CA VAL A 83 2.45 -6.49 6.74
C VAL A 83 3.53 -5.41 6.86
N GLN A 84 3.60 -4.48 5.90
CA GLN A 84 4.65 -3.45 5.88
C GLN A 84 4.29 -2.25 6.75
N MET A 85 3.00 -1.98 6.93
CA MET A 85 2.49 -0.87 7.74
C MET A 85 1.28 -1.33 8.55
N VAL A 86 1.01 -0.62 9.64
CA VAL A 86 -0.18 -0.83 10.45
C VAL A 86 -0.87 0.48 10.80
N VAL A 87 -2.18 0.50 10.64
CA VAL A 87 -3.08 1.55 11.10
C VAL A 87 -3.73 1.08 12.41
N THR A 88 -3.29 1.68 13.51
CA THR A 88 -3.72 1.33 14.87
C THR A 88 -3.70 2.55 15.77
N THR A 89 -3.91 2.40 17.07
CA THR A 89 -3.91 3.52 18.02
C THR A 89 -2.51 3.82 18.58
N GLY A 90 -2.28 5.08 18.98
CA GLY A 90 -1.00 5.52 19.53
C GLY A 90 -0.54 4.74 20.78
N PRO A 91 -1.40 4.48 21.79
CA PRO A 91 -1.01 3.73 22.98
C PRO A 91 -0.48 2.32 22.68
N GLU A 92 -1.01 1.64 21.67
CA GLU A 92 -0.55 0.31 21.27
C GLU A 92 0.86 0.36 20.68
N ILE A 93 1.14 1.34 19.82
CA ILE A 93 2.49 1.54 19.24
C ILE A 93 3.49 1.89 20.34
N ILE A 94 3.13 2.79 21.26
CA ILE A 94 3.98 3.17 22.39
C ILE A 94 4.30 1.94 23.25
N THR A 95 3.28 1.16 23.61
CA THR A 95 3.45 -0.05 24.42
C THR A 95 4.36 -1.07 23.72
N ALA A 96 4.17 -1.29 22.42
CA ALA A 96 5.01 -2.19 21.64
C ALA A 96 6.47 -1.72 21.56
N ARG A 97 6.69 -0.41 21.37
CA ARG A 97 8.04 0.15 21.33
C ARG A 97 8.73 0.07 22.69
N VAL A 98 8.01 0.36 23.79
CA VAL A 98 8.53 0.20 25.16
C VAL A 98 8.87 -1.25 25.47
N ALA A 99 8.12 -2.21 24.92
CA ALA A 99 8.41 -3.65 25.02
C ALA A 99 9.62 -4.11 24.17
N GLY A 100 10.32 -3.19 23.49
CA GLY A 100 11.49 -3.50 22.65
C GLY A 100 11.18 -3.84 21.19
N GLY A 101 9.92 -3.67 20.76
CA GLY A 101 9.54 -3.89 19.37
C GLY A 101 10.15 -2.85 18.42
N ASP A 102 10.58 -3.28 17.25
CA ASP A 102 11.06 -2.38 16.19
C ASP A 102 9.92 -1.80 15.36
N ILE A 103 9.16 -0.90 15.97
CA ILE A 103 8.03 -0.21 15.36
C ILE A 103 8.13 1.30 15.59
N THR A 104 7.80 2.08 14.56
CA THR A 104 7.84 3.54 14.59
C THR A 104 6.53 4.12 14.08
N MET A 105 5.98 5.10 14.81
CA MET A 105 4.83 5.88 14.35
C MET A 105 5.29 6.97 13.38
N ILE A 106 4.73 7.00 12.17
CA ILE A 106 5.07 7.99 11.14
C ILE A 106 3.98 9.04 10.89
N ALA A 107 2.75 8.79 11.36
CA ALA A 107 1.61 9.68 11.19
C ALA A 107 0.59 9.48 12.31
N GLY A 108 -0.11 10.56 12.68
CA GLY A 108 -1.26 10.54 13.58
C GLY A 108 -2.50 11.06 12.86
N TYR A 109 -3.57 10.25 12.82
CA TYR A 109 -4.85 10.61 12.20
C TYR A 109 -5.89 11.09 13.22
N MET A 110 -5.64 10.88 14.52
CA MET A 110 -6.53 11.26 15.61
C MET A 110 -5.70 11.57 16.86
N ASN A 111 -5.88 12.76 17.43
CA ASN A 111 -5.13 13.21 18.61
C ASN A 111 -5.79 12.81 19.94
N THR A 112 -7.10 12.54 19.93
CA THR A 112 -7.86 12.19 21.12
C THR A 112 -8.88 11.12 20.76
N LEU A 113 -8.81 9.98 21.45
CA LEU A 113 -9.72 8.88 21.25
C LEU A 113 -11.05 9.20 21.95
N PRO A 114 -12.19 9.24 21.25
CA PRO A 114 -13.50 9.57 21.84
C PRO A 114 -14.09 8.38 22.59
N TYR A 115 -13.32 7.78 23.52
CA TYR A 115 -13.79 6.66 24.33
C TYR A 115 -14.65 7.15 25.50
N SER A 116 -15.75 6.46 25.74
CA SER A 116 -16.57 6.62 26.95
C SER A 116 -16.61 5.31 27.72
N ILE A 117 -16.64 5.43 29.05
CA ILE A 117 -16.92 4.28 29.92
C ILE A 117 -18.44 4.13 29.96
N VAL A 118 -18.93 2.97 29.55
CA VAL A 118 -20.36 2.63 29.61
C VAL A 118 -20.52 1.51 30.63
N ALA A 119 -21.36 1.74 31.64
CA ALA A 119 -21.72 0.74 32.64
C ALA A 119 -23.23 0.48 32.56
N ALA A 120 -23.62 -0.80 32.58
CA ALA A 120 -25.01 -1.19 32.77
C ALA A 120 -25.39 -1.05 34.25
N LYS A 121 -26.64 -0.69 34.52
CA LYS A 121 -27.21 -0.62 35.87
C LYS A 121 -27.45 -2.02 36.43
#